data_AF-A0A3A8JRJ0-F1
#
_entry.id   AF-A0A3A8JRJ0-F1
#
_cell.length_a   1.000
_cell.length_b   1.000
_cell.length_c   1.000
_cell.angle_alpha   90.00
_cell.angle_beta   90.00
_cell.angle_gamma   90.00
#
_symmetry.space_group_name_H-M   'P 1'
#
loop_
_entity.id
_entity.type
_entity.pdbx_description
1 polymer ?
#
loop_
_entity_poly.entity_id
_entity_poly.type
_entity_poly.pdbx_seq_one_letter_code
_entity_poly.pdbx_strand_id
1 'polypeptide(L)'
;MFVGCAATTPAPTSVAAAKTVRGPWAEIPAVEMPAEDRSIPIDLLRDVAEVLLQRPGARTCDRSTQRPIKGLSTEYCATVYVAGGRESLSWRVSEPVLGSHDRCSAPLHVEDHDHPASRVWVVGFIHNHPCGSPPSSLDLLAWPTDAVDPMTAMAVVRLVPGNPAPALFKGLAVEMASALVAELADGTRVYLRYFPTGEVEQWSGSRRRWILLGTCAPTLSQFGAAPRCTNGPLRLLRE
;
A
#
# COMPACT_ATOMS: atom_id res chain seq x y z
N MET A 1 14.02 -27.40 34.76
CA MET A 1 12.77 -27.64 33.99
C MET A 1 12.26 -26.27 33.58
N PHE A 2 12.47 -25.87 32.33
CA PHE A 2 12.12 -24.53 31.84
C PHE A 2 10.63 -24.49 31.47
N VAL A 3 9.88 -23.60 32.09
CA VAL A 3 8.50 -23.27 31.72
C VAL A 3 8.57 -22.24 30.60
N GLY A 4 8.23 -22.65 29.38
CA GLY A 4 8.14 -21.76 28.23
C GLY A 4 6.81 -21.03 28.21
N CYS A 5 6.84 -19.70 28.26
CA CYS A 5 5.68 -18.86 27.97
C CYS A 5 5.33 -18.97 26.48
N ALA A 6 4.15 -19.50 26.17
CA ALA A 6 3.60 -19.42 24.83
C ALA A 6 3.20 -17.96 24.56
N ALA A 7 3.91 -17.30 23.64
CA ALA A 7 3.46 -16.02 23.11
C ALA A 7 2.23 -16.29 22.24
N THR A 8 1.06 -15.83 22.70
CA THR A 8 -0.14 -15.74 21.87
C THR A 8 0.09 -14.71 20.77
N THR A 9 0.32 -15.18 19.55
CA THR A 9 0.32 -14.33 18.36
C THR A 9 -1.05 -13.68 18.21
N PRO A 10 -1.15 -12.35 18.06
CA PRO A 10 -2.43 -11.71 17.78
C PRO A 10 -3.05 -12.33 16.52
N ALA A 11 -4.32 -12.73 16.61
CA ALA A 11 -5.06 -13.19 15.44
C ALA A 11 -5.12 -12.05 14.41
N PRO A 12 -4.87 -12.33 13.12
CA PRO A 12 -4.98 -11.30 12.10
C PRO A 12 -6.42 -10.77 12.02
N THR A 13 -6.58 -9.46 12.12
CA THR A 13 -7.88 -8.80 12.03
C THR A 13 -8.38 -8.86 10.59
N SER A 14 -9.53 -9.50 10.37
CA SER A 14 -10.21 -9.51 9.06
C SER A 14 -10.86 -8.16 8.76
N VAL A 15 -10.83 -7.73 7.49
CA VAL A 15 -11.41 -6.47 6.97
C VAL A 15 -12.87 -6.24 7.41
N ALA A 16 -13.66 -7.29 7.65
CA ALA A 16 -15.06 -7.16 8.08
C ALA A 16 -15.24 -6.49 9.47
N ALA A 17 -14.17 -6.30 10.25
CA ALA A 17 -14.24 -5.81 11.63
C ALA A 17 -13.49 -4.49 11.93
N ALA A 18 -12.56 -4.04 11.09
CA ALA A 18 -11.66 -2.93 11.44
C ALA A 18 -11.88 -1.68 10.58
N LYS A 19 -12.71 -0.75 11.06
CA LYS A 19 -12.73 0.64 10.57
C LYS A 19 -11.47 1.42 10.96
N THR A 20 -10.78 0.95 11.99
CA THR A 20 -9.58 1.54 12.58
C THR A 20 -8.50 0.48 12.73
N VAL A 21 -7.26 0.83 12.46
CA VAL A 21 -6.08 -0.03 12.63
C VAL A 21 -5.05 0.64 13.52
N ARG A 22 -4.25 -0.15 14.23
CA ARG A 22 -3.17 0.37 15.08
C ARG A 22 -1.93 0.68 14.25
N GLY A 23 -1.23 1.74 14.63
CA GLY A 23 0.10 2.07 14.14
C GLY A 23 0.96 2.69 15.24
N PRO A 24 2.27 2.88 15.01
CA PRO A 24 3.03 2.30 13.90
C PRO A 24 3.20 0.79 14.08
N TRP A 25 3.38 0.07 12.98
CA TRP A 25 3.72 -1.34 13.01
C TRP A 25 5.11 -1.51 13.62
N ALA A 26 5.18 -2.15 14.79
CA ALA A 26 6.39 -2.24 15.59
C ALA A 26 7.62 -2.86 14.88
N GLU A 27 7.40 -3.69 13.85
CA GLU A 27 8.48 -4.33 13.07
C GLU A 27 9.07 -3.39 12.01
N ILE A 28 8.38 -2.28 11.70
CA ILE A 28 8.76 -1.33 10.65
C ILE A 28 9.18 -0.01 11.32
N PRO A 29 10.46 0.40 11.22
CA PRO A 29 10.89 1.67 11.77
C PRO A 29 10.21 2.83 11.04
N ALA A 30 9.84 3.86 11.81
CA ALA A 30 9.41 5.12 11.22
C ALA A 30 10.59 5.79 10.50
N VAL A 31 10.31 6.44 9.36
CA VAL A 31 11.32 7.19 8.60
C VAL A 31 11.07 8.68 8.80
N GLU A 32 11.97 9.32 9.53
CA GLU A 32 11.94 10.78 9.73
C GLU A 32 12.56 11.48 8.53
N MET A 33 11.82 12.43 7.95
CA MET A 33 12.30 13.25 6.84
C MET A 33 12.00 14.73 7.09
N PRO A 34 12.80 15.65 6.50
CA PRO A 34 12.43 17.07 6.44
C PRO A 34 11.05 17.24 5.80
N ALA A 35 10.28 18.24 6.23
CA ALA A 35 8.94 18.51 5.67
C ALA A 35 8.93 18.90 4.17
N GLU A 36 10.11 19.15 3.59
CA GLU A 36 10.31 19.39 2.17
C GLU A 36 10.29 18.08 1.35
N ASP A 37 10.72 16.97 1.95
CA ASP A 37 10.72 15.65 1.33
C ASP A 37 9.37 14.96 1.54
N ARG A 38 8.54 15.02 0.50
CA ARG A 38 7.09 14.72 0.59
C ARG A 38 6.66 13.44 -0.11
N SER A 39 7.59 12.67 -0.65
CA SER A 39 7.34 11.37 -1.28
C SER A 39 7.56 10.23 -0.29
N ILE A 40 6.86 9.11 -0.50
CA ILE A 40 7.05 7.90 0.31
C ILE A 40 8.53 7.45 0.20
N PRO A 41 9.26 7.35 1.33
CA PRO A 41 10.65 6.90 1.30
C PRO A 41 10.75 5.47 0.77
N ILE A 42 11.69 5.22 -0.16
CA ILE A 42 11.92 3.87 -0.67
C ILE A 42 12.34 2.89 0.43
N ASP A 43 13.06 3.36 1.45
CA ASP A 43 13.51 2.51 2.54
C ASP A 43 12.34 2.04 3.43
N LEU A 44 11.30 2.88 3.62
CA LEU A 44 10.05 2.44 4.25
C LEU A 44 9.40 1.29 3.46
N LEU A 45 9.36 1.40 2.13
CA LEU A 45 8.79 0.35 1.27
C LEU A 45 9.60 -0.95 1.33
N ARG A 46 10.93 -0.86 1.44
CA ARG A 46 11.82 -2.01 1.58
C ARG A 46 11.64 -2.72 2.92
N ASP A 47 11.53 -1.97 4.00
CA ASP A 47 11.31 -2.54 5.33
C ASP A 47 9.95 -3.23 5.39
N VAL A 48 8.89 -2.60 4.86
CA VAL A 48 7.58 -3.24 4.76
C VAL A 48 7.64 -4.49 3.91
N ALA A 49 8.32 -4.46 2.76
CA ALA A 49 8.47 -5.62 1.89
C ALA A 49 9.10 -6.81 2.62
N GLU A 50 10.16 -6.56 3.37
CA GLU A 50 10.89 -7.59 4.12
C GLU A 50 9.96 -8.34 5.07
N VAL A 51 9.12 -7.63 5.81
CA VAL A 51 8.26 -8.23 6.82
C VAL A 51 6.94 -8.74 6.24
N LEU A 52 6.30 -7.96 5.35
CA LEU A 52 5.00 -8.30 4.77
C LEU A 52 5.06 -9.58 3.93
N LEU A 53 6.13 -9.76 3.13
CA LEU A 53 6.29 -10.93 2.25
C LEU A 53 6.69 -12.21 3.01
N GLN A 54 7.11 -12.10 4.27
CA GLN A 54 7.35 -13.26 5.13
C GLN A 54 6.05 -13.81 5.75
N ARG A 55 4.93 -13.07 5.66
CA ARG A 55 3.65 -13.51 6.23
C ARG A 55 3.07 -14.73 5.49
N PRO A 56 2.32 -15.61 6.18
CA PRO A 56 1.73 -16.79 5.58
C PRO A 56 0.87 -16.45 4.36
N GLY A 57 1.12 -17.12 3.24
CA GLY A 57 0.37 -16.92 2.00
C GLY A 57 0.77 -15.70 1.17
N ALA A 58 1.64 -14.81 1.69
CA ALA A 58 1.98 -13.54 1.04
C ALA A 58 2.75 -13.68 -0.28
N ARG A 59 3.38 -14.84 -0.50
CA ARG A 59 4.11 -15.21 -1.73
C ARG A 59 3.62 -16.53 -2.33
N THR A 60 2.54 -17.09 -1.78
CA THR A 60 2.05 -18.39 -2.25
C THR A 60 1.40 -18.19 -3.61
N CYS A 61 1.86 -18.94 -4.61
CA CYS A 61 1.39 -18.83 -5.99
C CYS A 61 1.30 -20.20 -6.65
N ASP A 62 0.31 -20.42 -7.52
CA ASP A 62 0.26 -21.58 -8.40
C ASP A 62 1.37 -21.46 -9.46
N ARG A 63 2.32 -22.39 -9.44
CA ARG A 63 3.47 -22.36 -10.37
C ARG A 63 3.08 -22.57 -11.83
N SER A 64 2.00 -23.30 -12.10
CA SER A 64 1.55 -23.61 -13.47
C SER A 64 0.81 -22.44 -14.09
N THR A 65 -0.06 -21.77 -13.33
CA THR A 65 -0.87 -20.67 -13.85
C THR A 65 -0.31 -19.29 -13.53
N GLN A 66 0.67 -19.20 -12.62
CA GLN A 66 1.17 -17.94 -12.05
C GLN A 66 0.02 -17.09 -11.46
N ARG A 67 -0.92 -17.77 -10.77
CA ARG A 67 -2.10 -17.13 -10.16
C ARG A 67 -2.19 -17.46 -8.67
N PRO A 68 -2.80 -16.56 -7.86
CA PRO A 68 -3.04 -16.84 -6.46
C PRO A 68 -3.93 -18.08 -6.29
N ILE A 69 -3.59 -18.94 -5.32
CA ILE A 69 -4.35 -20.12 -4.95
C ILE A 69 -5.36 -19.74 -3.87
N LYS A 70 -6.65 -19.88 -4.19
CA LYS A 70 -7.73 -19.62 -3.23
C LYS A 70 -7.54 -20.46 -1.96
N GLY A 71 -7.47 -19.78 -0.81
CA GLY A 71 -7.31 -20.41 0.51
C GLY A 71 -5.86 -20.69 0.93
N LEU A 72 -4.87 -20.50 0.06
CA LEU A 72 -3.44 -20.62 0.40
C LEU A 72 -2.65 -19.32 0.17
N SER A 73 -3.10 -18.51 -0.79
CA SER A 73 -2.56 -17.18 -1.08
C SER A 73 -3.30 -16.11 -0.30
N THR A 74 -2.57 -15.08 0.09
CA THR A 74 -3.09 -14.01 0.94
C THR A 74 -2.49 -12.67 0.56
N GLU A 75 -3.35 -11.70 0.27
CA GLU A 75 -2.99 -10.29 0.27
C GLU A 75 -3.15 -9.70 1.66
N TYR A 76 -2.17 -8.90 2.05
CA TYR A 76 -2.15 -8.10 3.26
C TYR A 76 -2.09 -6.63 2.85
N CYS A 77 -2.88 -5.80 3.52
CA CYS A 77 -2.88 -4.35 3.31
C CYS A 77 -2.41 -3.68 4.58
N ALA A 78 -1.61 -2.62 4.48
CA ALA A 78 -1.30 -1.75 5.60
C ALA A 78 -1.46 -0.28 5.18
N THR A 79 -1.95 0.55 6.09
CA THR A 79 -2.16 1.97 5.83
C THR A 79 -0.83 2.70 5.93
N VAL A 80 -0.48 3.48 4.91
CA VAL A 80 0.68 4.38 4.92
C VAL A 80 0.21 5.74 5.38
N TYR A 81 0.87 6.29 6.38
CA TYR A 81 0.49 7.56 6.98
C TYR A 81 1.71 8.35 7.42
N VAL A 82 1.53 9.66 7.57
CA VAL A 82 2.53 10.55 8.15
C VAL A 82 2.05 11.04 9.51
N ALA A 83 2.99 11.16 10.45
CA ALA A 83 2.78 11.81 11.72
C ALA A 83 3.81 12.91 11.97
N GLY A 84 3.55 13.83 12.90
CA GLY A 84 4.57 14.78 13.38
C GLY A 84 4.27 16.28 13.26
N GLY A 85 5.32 17.06 13.04
CA GLY A 85 5.40 18.51 13.27
C GLY A 85 5.59 19.33 11.98
N ARG A 86 5.63 20.67 12.07
CA ARG A 86 5.78 21.53 10.87
C ARG A 86 7.11 21.35 10.15
N GLU A 87 8.15 20.96 10.87
CA GLU A 87 9.53 20.92 10.37
C GLU A 87 9.98 19.50 9.96
N SER A 88 9.26 18.46 10.41
CA SER A 88 9.59 17.06 10.11
C SER A 88 8.35 16.19 9.94
N LEU A 89 8.45 15.26 8.99
CA LEU A 89 7.46 14.24 8.70
C LEU A 89 8.00 12.88 9.15
N SER A 90 7.22 12.18 9.96
CA SER A 90 7.46 10.80 10.38
C SER A 90 6.63 9.89 9.50
N TRP A 91 7.24 9.25 8.50
CA TRP A 91 6.58 8.30 7.61
C TRP A 91 6.44 6.93 8.30
N ARG A 92 5.22 6.41 8.31
CA ARG A 92 4.83 5.25 9.13
C ARG A 92 3.86 4.35 8.38
N VAL A 93 3.73 3.12 8.87
CA VAL A 93 2.80 2.11 8.35
C VAL A 93 2.06 1.45 9.50
N SER A 94 0.76 1.18 9.32
CA SER A 94 -0.06 0.49 10.33
C SER A 94 0.28 -1.00 10.42
N GLU A 95 -0.20 -1.67 11.47
CA GLU A 95 -0.29 -3.13 11.47
C GLU A 95 -1.05 -3.59 10.20
N PRO A 96 -0.63 -4.68 9.55
CA PRO A 96 -1.28 -5.13 8.33
C PRO A 96 -2.58 -5.86 8.64
N VAL A 97 -3.60 -5.61 7.83
CA VAL A 97 -4.86 -6.33 7.84
C VAL A 97 -4.85 -7.48 6.84
N LEU A 98 -5.55 -8.55 7.19
CA LEU A 98 -5.67 -9.75 6.37
C LEU A 98 -6.76 -9.56 5.31
N GLY A 99 -6.38 -9.66 4.05
CA GLY A 99 -7.28 -9.74 2.91
C GLY A 99 -7.59 -11.17 2.49
N SER A 100 -7.85 -11.34 1.20
CA SER A 100 -8.05 -12.63 0.55
C SER A 100 -6.94 -12.90 -0.46
N HIS A 101 -7.03 -13.97 -1.22
CA HIS A 101 -6.10 -14.30 -2.30
C HIS A 101 -6.02 -13.28 -3.47
N ASP A 102 -7.00 -12.39 -3.63
CA ASP A 102 -7.14 -11.51 -4.81
C ASP A 102 -7.50 -10.05 -4.48
N ARG A 103 -7.50 -9.69 -3.19
CA ARG A 103 -7.81 -8.34 -2.71
C ARG A 103 -7.45 -8.17 -1.25
N CYS A 104 -7.16 -6.94 -0.86
CA CYS A 104 -7.26 -6.48 0.51
C CYS A 104 -7.83 -5.04 0.55
N SER A 105 -8.17 -4.55 1.74
CA SER A 105 -8.62 -3.17 1.91
C SER A 105 -7.99 -2.60 3.16
N ALA A 106 -7.20 -1.54 3.01
CA ALA A 106 -6.56 -0.87 4.14
C ALA A 106 -7.58 0.01 4.89
N PRO A 107 -7.59 0.00 6.23
CA PRO A 107 -8.44 0.90 7.01
C PRO A 107 -8.06 2.37 6.81
N LEU A 108 -9.07 3.25 6.76
CA LEU A 108 -8.89 4.69 6.53
C LEU A 108 -8.56 5.48 7.80
N HIS A 109 -8.64 4.84 8.97
CA HIS A 109 -8.32 5.43 10.26
C HIS A 109 -7.20 4.66 10.94
N VAL A 110 -6.20 5.39 11.42
CA VAL A 110 -5.07 4.85 12.18
C VAL A 110 -5.06 5.43 13.58
N GLU A 111 -5.03 4.55 14.58
CA GLU A 111 -4.68 4.88 15.95
C GLU A 111 -3.17 4.77 16.13
N ASP A 112 -2.47 5.91 16.10
CA ASP A 112 -1.03 5.95 16.31
C ASP A 112 -0.70 5.98 17.82
N HIS A 113 0.24 5.13 18.25
CA HIS A 113 0.60 5.03 19.67
C HIS A 113 1.47 6.18 20.18
N ASP A 114 2.19 6.88 19.28
CA ASP A 114 3.11 7.97 19.63
C ASP A 114 2.45 9.35 19.49
N HIS A 115 1.47 9.48 18.59
CA HIS A 115 0.87 10.75 18.20
C HIS A 115 -0.64 10.75 18.35
N PRO A 116 -1.24 11.85 18.84
CA PRO A 116 -2.70 11.98 18.84
C PRO A 116 -3.25 12.02 17.40
N ALA A 117 -4.51 11.63 17.21
CA ALA A 117 -5.16 11.62 15.88
C ALA A 117 -5.09 12.96 15.13
N SER A 118 -5.03 14.10 15.83
CA SER A 118 -4.82 15.43 15.24
C SER A 118 -3.43 15.64 14.62
N ARG A 119 -2.53 14.67 14.79
CA ARG A 119 -1.18 14.61 14.27
C ARG A 119 -0.94 13.39 13.37
N VAL A 120 -2.00 12.76 12.85
CA VAL A 120 -1.91 11.59 11.97
C VAL A 120 -2.66 11.87 10.67
N TRP A 121 -2.03 11.59 9.53
CA TRP A 121 -2.63 11.74 8.21
C TRP A 121 -2.35 10.52 7.36
N VAL A 122 -3.42 9.83 6.97
CA VAL A 122 -3.34 8.74 5.99
C VAL A 122 -3.04 9.33 4.62
N VAL A 123 -1.99 8.82 3.97
CA VAL A 123 -1.51 9.30 2.66
C VAL A 123 -1.52 8.20 1.59
N GLY A 124 -1.79 6.95 1.99
CA GLY A 124 -1.98 5.84 1.08
C GLY A 124 -2.07 4.50 1.79
N PHE A 125 -1.84 3.44 1.05
CA PHE A 125 -1.68 2.09 1.58
C PHE A 125 -0.61 1.33 0.82
N ILE A 126 -0.16 0.24 1.42
CA ILE A 126 0.79 -0.71 0.86
C ILE A 126 0.19 -2.11 0.94
N HIS A 127 0.36 -2.90 -0.13
CA HIS A 127 -0.09 -4.28 -0.16
C HIS A 127 0.84 -5.18 -0.98
N ASN A 128 0.71 -6.49 -0.78
CA ASN A 128 1.44 -7.50 -1.55
C ASN A 128 0.56 -8.18 -2.60
N HIS A 129 1.18 -8.60 -3.70
CA HIS A 129 0.59 -9.54 -4.66
C HIS A 129 1.32 -10.91 -4.58
N PRO A 130 0.62 -12.00 -4.21
CA PRO A 130 1.25 -13.32 -4.01
C PRO A 130 2.00 -13.89 -5.20
N CYS A 131 1.68 -13.44 -6.41
CA CYS A 131 2.29 -13.91 -7.66
C CYS A 131 3.09 -12.84 -8.41
N GLY A 132 3.37 -11.69 -7.78
CA GLY A 132 4.11 -10.61 -8.46
C GLY A 132 3.42 -10.05 -9.69
N SER A 133 2.09 -10.15 -9.74
CA SER A 133 1.29 -9.53 -10.79
C SER A 133 1.36 -8.01 -10.71
N PRO A 134 1.32 -7.29 -11.85
CA PRO A 134 1.12 -5.85 -11.86
C PRO A 134 -0.19 -5.43 -11.17
N PRO A 135 -0.36 -4.14 -10.84
CA PRO A 135 -1.62 -3.62 -10.32
C PRO A 135 -2.80 -3.97 -11.22
N SER A 136 -3.88 -4.44 -10.61
CA SER A 136 -5.17 -4.71 -11.20
C SER A 136 -6.03 -3.43 -11.27
N SER A 137 -7.15 -3.51 -11.98
CA SER A 137 -8.16 -2.44 -11.94
C SER A 137 -8.74 -2.27 -10.53
N LEU A 138 -8.76 -3.31 -9.70
CA LEU A 138 -9.20 -3.20 -8.30
C LEU A 138 -8.22 -2.38 -7.48
N ASP A 139 -6.92 -2.51 -7.71
CA ASP A 139 -5.90 -1.75 -6.97
C ASP A 139 -5.99 -0.27 -7.31
N LEU A 140 -6.24 0.05 -8.58
CA LEU A 140 -6.49 1.43 -9.01
C LEU A 140 -7.83 1.98 -8.51
N LEU A 141 -8.82 1.12 -8.23
CA LEU A 141 -10.13 1.49 -7.67
C LEU A 141 -10.18 1.51 -6.14
N ALA A 142 -9.27 0.80 -5.47
CA ALA A 142 -9.18 0.73 -4.00
C ALA A 142 -8.68 2.05 -3.41
N TRP A 143 -8.09 2.89 -4.25
CA TRP A 143 -7.92 4.31 -3.96
C TRP A 143 -9.29 4.98 -3.76
N PRO A 144 -9.46 6.02 -2.92
CA PRO A 144 -10.68 6.81 -2.89
C PRO A 144 -10.94 7.47 -4.26
N THR A 145 -11.56 6.69 -5.13
CA THR A 145 -12.28 7.05 -6.34
C THR A 145 -13.73 6.99 -5.90
N ASP A 146 -14.38 8.15 -5.82
CA ASP A 146 -15.83 8.45 -5.94
C ASP A 146 -16.94 7.38 -5.79
N ALA A 147 -16.72 6.23 -5.17
CA ALA A 147 -17.70 5.19 -4.91
C ALA A 147 -18.41 5.49 -3.59
N VAL A 148 -19.64 5.98 -3.73
CA VAL A 148 -20.59 6.25 -2.66
C VAL A 148 -20.90 4.96 -1.88
N ASP A 149 -20.42 4.88 -0.63
CA ASP A 149 -21.02 4.04 0.42
C ASP A 149 -22.11 4.87 1.12
N PRO A 150 -23.40 4.51 1.02
CA PRO A 150 -24.50 5.30 1.55
C PRO A 150 -24.63 5.28 3.08
N MET A 151 -23.76 4.61 3.85
CA MET A 151 -23.91 4.51 5.32
C MET A 151 -22.71 4.93 6.17
N THR A 152 -21.75 5.69 5.65
CA THR A 152 -20.81 6.45 6.50
C THR A 152 -20.29 7.72 5.81
N ALA A 153 -20.36 8.87 6.50
CA ALA A 153 -20.00 10.18 5.97
C ALA A 153 -18.68 10.72 6.58
N MET A 154 -17.89 11.37 5.70
CA MET A 154 -16.66 12.19 5.88
C MET A 154 -15.31 11.47 5.81
N ALA A 155 -14.27 11.95 5.10
CA ALA A 155 -14.08 13.09 4.18
C ALA A 155 -12.87 12.77 3.26
N VAL A 156 -12.96 12.89 1.93
CA VAL A 156 -12.60 14.07 1.09
C VAL A 156 -11.30 14.78 1.48
N VAL A 157 -10.24 14.51 0.71
CA VAL A 157 -9.54 15.55 -0.06
C VAL A 157 -9.64 15.12 -1.52
N ARG A 158 -10.42 15.88 -2.29
CA ARG A 158 -10.53 15.73 -3.75
C ARG A 158 -9.16 15.77 -4.38
N LEU A 159 -8.98 14.97 -5.44
CA LEU A 159 -8.51 15.44 -6.74
C LEU A 159 -9.22 14.83 -7.94
N VAL A 160 -9.67 15.73 -8.78
CA VAL A 160 -10.46 15.53 -9.98
C VAL A 160 -9.55 14.91 -11.05
N PRO A 161 -10.04 14.03 -11.94
CA PRO A 161 -9.32 13.74 -13.18
C PRO A 161 -9.13 15.06 -13.94
N GLY A 162 -7.91 15.61 -13.91
CA GLY A 162 -7.59 16.93 -14.46
C GLY A 162 -7.32 18.06 -13.46
N ASN A 163 -7.23 17.82 -12.14
CA ASN A 163 -6.67 18.81 -11.21
C ASN A 163 -6.07 18.12 -9.96
N PRO A 164 -4.77 18.36 -9.60
CA PRO A 164 -4.04 17.66 -8.55
C PRO A 164 -3.63 18.49 -7.28
N ALA A 165 -4.54 19.05 -6.48
CA ALA A 165 -4.34 19.44 -5.06
C ALA A 165 -4.02 18.27 -4.05
N PRO A 166 -2.79 18.18 -3.56
CA PRO A 166 -2.25 17.11 -2.71
C PRO A 166 -2.93 16.99 -1.34
N ALA A 167 -2.65 15.90 -0.59
CA ALA A 167 -2.97 15.84 0.84
C ALA A 167 -2.29 17.02 1.55
N LEU A 168 -3.04 17.82 2.31
CA LEU A 168 -2.48 18.99 2.98
C LEU A 168 -2.14 18.67 4.44
N PHE A 169 -0.84 18.62 4.77
CA PHE A 169 -0.35 18.60 6.14
C PHE A 169 0.02 20.02 6.58
N LYS A 170 -0.81 20.64 7.42
CA LYS A 170 -0.60 22.00 7.96
C LYS A 170 -0.31 23.07 6.89
N GLY A 171 -0.93 22.94 5.71
CA GLY A 171 -0.75 23.84 4.56
C GLY A 171 0.31 23.39 3.56
N LEU A 172 1.02 22.29 3.83
CA LEU A 172 1.99 21.69 2.93
C LEU A 172 1.36 20.54 2.14
N ALA A 173 1.54 20.60 0.84
CA ALA A 173 1.28 19.53 -0.11
C ALA A 173 2.13 18.28 0.16
N VAL A 174 1.53 17.15 0.55
CA VAL A 174 2.16 15.83 0.67
C VAL A 174 1.76 14.96 -0.51
N GLU A 175 2.72 14.22 -1.08
CA GLU A 175 2.48 13.29 -2.17
C GLU A 175 1.54 12.19 -1.69
N MET A 176 0.41 12.01 -2.39
CA MET A 176 -0.44 10.86 -2.18
C MET A 176 -0.09 9.81 -3.22
N ALA A 177 0.25 8.62 -2.76
CA ALA A 177 0.49 7.47 -3.61
C ALA A 177 0.15 6.20 -2.84
N SER A 178 -0.27 5.18 -3.56
CA SER A 178 -0.22 3.82 -3.04
C SER A 178 1.07 3.15 -3.46
N ALA A 179 1.48 2.15 -2.70
CA ALA A 179 2.60 1.32 -3.05
C ALA A 179 2.19 -0.15 -3.17
N LEU A 180 2.83 -0.85 -4.08
CA LEU A 180 2.71 -2.30 -4.20
C LEU A 180 4.12 -2.87 -4.09
N VAL A 181 4.25 -3.92 -3.30
CA VAL A 181 5.48 -4.69 -3.22
C VAL A 181 5.21 -6.14 -3.57
N ALA A 182 6.05 -6.73 -4.41
CA ALA A 182 6.00 -8.15 -4.66
C ALA A 182 7.38 -8.78 -4.82
N GLU A 183 7.41 -10.10 -4.86
CA GLU A 183 8.56 -10.92 -5.22
C GLU A 183 8.17 -11.79 -6.41
N LEU A 184 8.97 -11.75 -7.47
CA LEU A 184 8.81 -12.61 -8.64
C LEU A 184 9.28 -14.04 -8.33
N ALA A 185 8.92 -14.99 -9.20
CA ALA A 185 9.30 -16.39 -9.04
C ALA A 185 10.82 -16.64 -9.02
N ASP A 186 11.63 -15.72 -9.57
CA ASP A 186 13.09 -15.75 -9.56
C ASP A 186 13.72 -15.06 -8.32
N GLY A 187 12.89 -14.56 -7.39
CA GLY A 187 13.33 -13.85 -6.18
C GLY A 187 13.51 -12.34 -6.37
N THR A 188 13.27 -11.80 -7.57
CA THR A 188 13.39 -10.36 -7.81
C THR A 188 12.31 -9.59 -7.07
N ARG A 189 12.70 -8.60 -6.26
CA ARG A 189 11.76 -7.70 -5.58
C ARG A 189 11.31 -6.57 -6.50
N VAL A 190 10.00 -6.34 -6.50
CA VAL A 190 9.35 -5.29 -7.27
C VAL A 190 8.74 -4.30 -6.29
N TYR A 191 9.08 -3.02 -6.45
CA TYR A 191 8.48 -1.91 -5.72
C TYR A 191 7.82 -0.99 -6.72
N LEU A 192 6.50 -0.89 -6.64
CA LEU A 192 5.72 0.03 -7.44
C LEU A 192 5.13 1.11 -6.53
N ARG A 193 4.98 2.30 -7.09
CA ARG A 193 4.05 3.30 -6.58
C ARG A 193 3.12 3.75 -7.70
N TYR A 194 1.91 4.08 -7.33
CA TYR A 194 0.91 4.57 -8.28
C TYR A 194 0.14 5.74 -7.69
N PHE A 195 -0.17 6.68 -8.57
CA PHE A 195 -0.64 8.01 -8.21
C PHE A 195 -2.12 8.19 -8.55
N PRO A 196 -2.82 9.12 -7.89
CA PRO A 196 -4.21 9.48 -8.22
C PRO A 196 -4.39 9.93 -9.68
N THR A 197 -3.34 10.46 -10.28
CA THR A 197 -3.28 10.91 -11.67
C THR A 197 -3.06 9.76 -12.68
N GLY A 198 -2.91 8.53 -12.18
CA GLY A 198 -2.83 7.29 -12.97
C GLY A 198 -1.41 6.87 -13.34
N GLU A 199 -0.39 7.68 -13.06
CA GLU A 199 1.00 7.30 -13.25
C GLU A 199 1.31 6.08 -12.38
N VAL A 200 2.04 5.13 -12.98
CA VAL A 200 2.59 3.97 -12.29
C VAL A 200 4.09 3.99 -12.49
N GLU A 201 4.83 3.94 -11.39
CA GLU A 201 6.28 3.97 -11.38
C GLU A 201 6.84 2.72 -10.69
N GLN A 202 8.01 2.28 -11.15
CA GLN A 202 8.79 1.23 -10.51
C GLN A 202 10.12 1.79 -10.00
N TRP A 203 10.52 1.37 -8.80
CA TRP A 203 11.86 1.66 -8.33
C TRP A 203 12.89 0.85 -9.11
N SER A 204 13.83 1.53 -9.75
CA SER A 204 14.99 0.92 -10.38
C SER A 204 16.13 0.82 -9.36
N GLY A 205 16.50 -0.40 -9.00
CA GLY A 205 17.63 -0.64 -8.10
C GLY A 205 18.95 -0.21 -8.74
N SER A 206 19.11 -0.47 -10.03
CA SER A 206 20.32 -0.14 -10.79
C SER A 206 20.49 1.38 -11.00
N ARG A 207 19.40 2.11 -11.26
CA ARG A 207 19.41 3.56 -11.50
C ARG A 207 19.18 4.38 -10.25
N ARG A 208 18.82 3.74 -9.13
CA ARG A 208 18.50 4.37 -7.84
C ARG A 208 17.47 5.50 -7.96
N ARG A 209 16.42 5.26 -8.75
CA ARG A 209 15.33 6.22 -8.96
C ARG A 209 14.03 5.54 -9.37
N TRP A 210 12.92 6.22 -9.17
CA TRP A 210 11.63 5.85 -9.74
C TRP A 210 11.62 6.04 -11.25
N ILE A 211 11.05 5.08 -11.97
CA ILE A 211 10.92 5.08 -13.43
C ILE A 211 9.44 4.96 -13.78
N LEU A 212 8.93 5.93 -14.52
CA LEU A 212 7.57 5.89 -15.08
C LEU A 212 7.42 4.71 -16.04
N LEU A 213 6.50 3.81 -15.72
CA LEU A 213 6.12 2.69 -16.57
C LEU A 213 4.98 3.06 -17.52
N GLY A 214 4.07 3.93 -17.08
CA GLY A 214 2.97 4.44 -17.89
C GLY A 214 1.90 5.14 -17.07
N THR A 215 0.84 5.57 -17.74
CA THR A 215 -0.36 6.14 -17.11
C THR A 215 -1.52 5.18 -17.37
N CYS A 216 -2.18 4.72 -16.31
CA CYS A 216 -3.20 3.69 -16.33
C CYS A 216 -4.53 4.19 -15.77
N ALA A 217 -5.63 3.65 -16.30
CA ALA A 217 -6.99 3.87 -15.80
C ALA A 217 -7.68 2.51 -15.54
N PRO A 218 -8.48 2.40 -14.48
CA PRO A 218 -9.21 1.18 -14.17
C PRO A 218 -10.22 0.84 -15.27
N THR A 219 -10.48 -0.46 -15.45
CA THR A 219 -11.56 -0.93 -16.33
C THR A 219 -12.73 -1.45 -15.49
N LEU A 220 -13.91 -0.83 -15.65
CA LEU A 220 -15.12 -1.21 -14.90
C LEU A 220 -15.74 -2.53 -15.39
N SER A 221 -15.30 -3.03 -16.55
CA SER A 221 -15.93 -4.17 -17.22
C SER A 221 -15.64 -5.52 -16.56
N GLN A 222 -14.53 -5.65 -15.81
CA GLN A 222 -14.12 -6.90 -15.16
C GLN A 222 -13.29 -6.60 -13.90
N PHE A 223 -13.90 -6.68 -12.72
CA PHE A 223 -13.17 -6.55 -11.45
C PHE A 223 -12.04 -7.58 -11.37
N GLY A 224 -10.83 -7.14 -11.03
CA GLY A 224 -9.61 -7.96 -11.01
C GLY A 224 -8.87 -8.06 -12.36
N ALA A 225 -9.37 -7.45 -13.44
CA ALA A 225 -8.67 -7.41 -14.73
C ALA A 225 -7.59 -6.32 -14.76
N ALA A 226 -6.63 -6.49 -15.68
CA ALA A 226 -5.57 -5.51 -15.90
C ALA A 226 -6.14 -4.13 -16.30
N PRO A 227 -5.57 -3.03 -15.80
CA PRO A 227 -6.02 -1.69 -16.16
C PRO A 227 -5.62 -1.34 -17.61
N ARG A 228 -6.27 -0.31 -18.16
CA ARG A 228 -5.94 0.26 -19.48
C ARG A 228 -4.84 1.30 -19.32
N CYS A 229 -3.69 1.08 -19.96
CA CYS A 229 -2.60 2.05 -19.91
C CYS A 229 -2.28 2.64 -21.30
N THR A 230 -1.77 3.86 -21.31
CA THR A 230 -1.50 4.67 -22.52
C THR A 230 -0.59 3.99 -23.54
N ASN A 231 0.31 3.10 -23.08
CA ASN A 231 1.28 2.41 -23.93
C ASN A 231 1.02 0.89 -24.05
N GLY A 232 -0.23 0.45 -23.89
CA GLY A 232 -0.59 -0.97 -23.85
C GLY A 232 -0.48 -1.56 -22.45
N PRO A 233 -0.43 -2.91 -22.29
CA PRO A 233 -0.34 -3.53 -20.97
C PRO A 233 0.89 -3.04 -20.20
N LEU A 234 0.74 -2.77 -18.90
CA LEU A 234 1.84 -2.34 -18.04
C LEU A 234 2.94 -3.41 -18.02
N ARG A 235 4.19 -3.00 -18.27
CA ARG A 235 5.35 -3.89 -18.27
C ARG A 235 6.30 -3.48 -17.16
N LEU A 236 6.58 -4.42 -16.26
CA LEU A 236 7.58 -4.22 -15.20
C LEU A 236 8.98 -4.09 -15.81
N LEU A 237 9.84 -3.32 -15.17
CA LEU A 237 11.27 -3.32 -15.49
C LEU A 237 11.84 -4.70 -15.16
N ARG A 238 12.72 -5.18 -16.04
CA ARG A 238 13.57 -6.34 -15.79
C ARG A 238 14.96 -5.81 -15.52
N GLU A 239 15.43 -5.97 -14.29
CA GLU A 239 16.75 -5.56 -13.81
C GLU A 239 17.41 -6.69 -13.03
#